data_AF-A0A1E3QEM1-F1
#
_entry.id   AF-A0A1E3QEM1-F1
#
_cell.length_a   1.000
_cell.length_b   1.000
_cell.length_c   1.000
_cell.angle_alpha   90.00
_cell.angle_beta   90.00
_cell.angle_gamma   90.00
#
_symmetry.space_group_name_H-M   'P 1'
#
loop_
_entity.id
_entity.type
_entity.pdbx_description
1 polymer ?
#
loop_
_entity_poly.entity_id
_entity_poly.type
_entity_poly.pdbx_seq_one_letter_code
_entity_poly.pdbx_strand_id
1 'polypeptide(L)'
;MALDKMDENYLNSLAVKRQITIYERILDARIQLQKALTALNFILSISRQDSYADNRDVEVLIQEAEEKILHLLGQLISLRTKLLQVNDLLAPTAPSRKRNRSATVSEHYETCTSFNSTYTPYRTAVLEKWSRKVQSANGMGVLGASSKKFSVLNQSVSSQLEDLLRDTDRLVARTRVNRTANARNITLSSTINEDRVDDPAMDNSGASLIYDDTDFYQILLKDLVDKNIAAADLGGVKWTVSKPKTKRPNLDVKASKGRKLRYHVQEKVQNFMPPIPTTTWNDEQIDDLFSGLFGQKVMDVVKDNEEV
;
A
#
# COMPACT_ATOMS: atom_id res chain seq x y z
N MET A 1 -28.95 34.83 12.72
CA MET A 1 -27.95 33.96 13.38
C MET A 1 -28.04 32.49 12.98
N ALA A 2 -29.23 31.86 12.92
CA ALA A 2 -29.37 30.48 12.44
C ALA A 2 -29.27 30.34 10.90
N LEU A 3 -29.85 31.27 10.14
CA LEU A 3 -29.76 31.32 8.67
C LEU A 3 -28.30 31.49 8.21
N ASP A 4 -27.58 32.40 8.86
CA ASP A 4 -26.17 32.73 8.60
C ASP A 4 -25.23 31.52 8.83
N LYS A 5 -25.50 30.71 9.87
CA LYS A 5 -24.78 29.44 10.11
C LYS A 5 -25.12 28.35 9.08
N MET A 6 -26.33 28.37 8.53
CA MET A 6 -26.74 27.41 7.50
C MET A 6 -26.04 27.71 6.17
N ASP A 7 -25.91 29.00 5.84
CA ASP A 7 -25.14 29.47 4.68
C ASP A 7 -23.64 29.17 4.84
N GLU A 8 -23.07 29.38 6.03
CA GLU A 8 -21.67 29.03 6.32
C GLU A 8 -21.40 27.52 6.16
N ASN A 9 -22.27 26.67 6.71
CA ASN A 9 -22.14 25.21 6.57
C ASN A 9 -22.28 24.75 5.12
N TYR A 10 -23.18 25.38 4.35
CA TYR A 10 -23.34 25.10 2.93
C TYR A 10 -22.06 25.47 2.15
N LEU A 11 -21.50 26.66 2.37
CA LEU A 11 -20.25 27.10 1.76
C LEU A 11 -19.08 26.17 2.12
N ASN A 12 -18.98 25.77 3.38
CA ASN A 12 -17.98 24.81 3.84
C ASN A 12 -18.13 23.46 3.12
N SER A 13 -19.35 22.96 2.95
CA SER A 13 -19.59 21.71 2.23
C SER A 13 -19.19 21.79 0.75
N LEU A 14 -19.44 22.94 0.10
CA LEU A 14 -19.06 23.17 -1.28
C LEU A 14 -17.54 23.27 -1.44
N ALA A 15 -16.86 23.93 -0.49
CA ALA A 15 -15.41 24.02 -0.46
C ALA A 15 -14.76 22.63 -0.34
N VAL A 16 -15.29 21.77 0.55
CA VAL A 16 -14.82 20.39 0.70
C VAL A 16 -14.99 19.59 -0.60
N LYS A 17 -16.16 19.69 -1.26
CA LYS A 17 -16.38 19.04 -2.56
C LYS A 17 -15.35 19.48 -3.60
N ARG A 18 -15.07 20.77 -3.70
CA ARG A 18 -14.06 21.32 -4.63
C ARG A 18 -12.66 20.81 -4.31
N GLN A 19 -12.28 20.73 -3.03
CA GLN A 19 -10.98 20.19 -2.61
C GLN A 19 -10.82 18.72 -3.01
N ILE A 20 -11.87 17.91 -2.84
CA ILE A 20 -11.89 16.51 -3.26
C ILE A 20 -11.72 16.40 -4.78
N THR A 21 -12.46 17.17 -5.56
CA THR A 21 -12.33 17.16 -7.02
C THR A 21 -10.94 17.58 -7.49
N ILE A 22 -10.30 18.56 -6.84
CA ILE A 22 -8.92 18.96 -7.16
C ILE A 22 -7.96 17.81 -6.84
N TYR A 23 -8.12 17.16 -5.70
CA TYR A 23 -7.32 16.01 -5.30
C TYR A 23 -7.44 14.84 -6.30
N GLU A 24 -8.66 14.50 -6.71
CA GLU A 24 -8.93 13.44 -7.69
C GLU A 24 -8.26 13.74 -9.03
N ARG A 25 -8.33 14.98 -9.52
CA ARG A 25 -7.64 15.39 -10.75
C ARG A 25 -6.12 15.28 -10.66
N ILE A 26 -5.53 15.59 -9.50
CA ILE A 26 -4.09 15.45 -9.27
C ILE A 26 -3.72 13.96 -9.23
N LEU A 27 -4.55 13.12 -8.63
CA LEU A 27 -4.36 11.68 -8.58
C LEU A 27 -4.45 11.05 -9.98
N ASP A 28 -5.41 11.46 -10.81
CA ASP A 28 -5.53 11.04 -12.20
C ASP A 28 -4.28 11.41 -13.01
N ALA A 29 -3.78 12.65 -12.85
CA ALA A 29 -2.54 13.08 -13.48
C ALA A 29 -1.35 12.20 -13.05
N ARG A 30 -1.25 11.84 -11.76
CA ARG A 30 -0.22 10.91 -11.28
C ARG A 30 -0.38 9.52 -11.88
N ILE A 31 -1.60 8.98 -11.99
CA ILE A 31 -1.87 7.68 -12.62
C ILE A 31 -1.38 7.68 -14.08
N GLN A 32 -1.63 8.76 -14.82
CA GLN A 32 -1.15 8.88 -16.21
C GLN A 32 0.39 8.93 -16.29
N LEU A 33 1.05 9.62 -15.36
CA LEU A 33 2.51 9.67 -15.27
C LEU A 33 3.16 8.31 -14.96
N GLN A 34 2.41 7.34 -14.43
CA GLN A 34 2.95 6.02 -14.10
C GLN A 34 3.53 5.29 -15.31
N LYS A 35 2.88 5.41 -16.48
CA LYS A 35 3.36 4.78 -17.71
C LYS A 35 4.67 5.39 -18.18
N ALA A 36 4.78 6.72 -18.12
CA ALA A 36 6.00 7.45 -18.46
C ALA A 36 7.16 7.07 -17.52
N LEU A 37 6.90 6.98 -16.21
CA LEU A 37 7.90 6.56 -15.22
C LEU A 37 8.38 5.12 -15.46
N THR A 38 7.46 4.21 -15.77
CA THR A 38 7.79 2.81 -16.08
C THR A 38 8.64 2.70 -17.34
N ALA A 39 8.30 3.47 -18.38
CA ALA A 39 9.08 3.52 -19.61
C ALA A 39 10.48 4.13 -19.38
N LEU A 40 10.59 5.19 -18.57
CA LEU A 40 11.87 5.79 -18.22
C LEU A 40 12.78 4.81 -17.47
N ASN A 41 12.25 4.11 -16.47
CA ASN A 41 13.01 3.11 -15.73
C ASN A 41 13.47 1.95 -16.63
N PHE A 42 12.66 1.57 -17.62
CA PHE A 42 13.05 0.59 -18.64
C PHE A 42 14.19 1.10 -19.53
N ILE A 43 14.10 2.34 -20.03
CA ILE A 43 15.16 2.95 -20.85
C ILE A 43 16.47 3.05 -20.05
N LEU A 44 16.42 3.50 -18.80
CA LEU A 44 17.59 3.58 -17.93
C LEU A 44 18.21 2.20 -17.65
N SER A 45 17.40 1.14 -17.66
CA SER A 45 17.91 -0.23 -17.54
C SER A 45 18.61 -0.74 -18.81
N ILE A 46 18.18 -0.29 -20.00
CA ILE A 46 18.73 -0.68 -21.30
C ILE A 46 19.93 0.17 -21.73
N SER A 47 19.92 1.46 -21.44
CA SER A 47 21.04 2.39 -21.71
C SER A 47 22.36 1.92 -21.10
N ARG A 48 22.28 1.00 -20.12
CA ARG A 48 23.40 0.30 -19.51
C ARG A 48 24.09 -0.74 -20.41
N GLN A 49 23.45 -1.18 -21.50
CA GLN A 49 23.88 -2.32 -22.31
C GLN A 49 24.29 -1.98 -23.75
N ASP A 50 23.85 -0.87 -24.37
CA ASP A 50 24.16 -0.60 -25.79
C ASP A 50 24.34 0.89 -26.14
N SER A 51 25.18 1.13 -27.15
CA SER A 51 25.56 2.42 -27.75
C SER A 51 24.44 3.04 -28.60
N TYR A 52 23.32 3.44 -27.97
CA TYR A 52 22.24 4.18 -28.64
C TYR A 52 22.55 5.65 -28.91
N ALA A 53 23.69 6.15 -28.43
CA ALA A 53 24.10 7.56 -28.51
C ALA A 53 24.26 8.10 -29.96
N ASP A 54 24.43 7.22 -30.96
CA ASP A 54 24.67 7.64 -32.35
C ASP A 54 23.40 7.67 -33.24
N ASN A 55 22.22 7.35 -32.69
CA ASN A 55 20.99 7.42 -33.48
C ASN A 55 20.33 8.80 -33.37
N ARG A 56 20.42 9.57 -34.47
CA ARG A 56 19.83 10.91 -34.58
C ARG A 56 18.33 10.95 -34.28
N ASP A 57 17.58 9.89 -34.60
CA ASP A 57 16.14 9.84 -34.34
C ASP A 57 15.85 9.71 -32.83
N VAL A 58 16.72 9.00 -32.09
CA VAL A 58 16.61 8.85 -30.63
C VAL A 58 16.89 10.18 -29.94
N GLU A 59 17.91 10.91 -30.40
CA GLU A 59 18.25 12.24 -29.86
C GLU A 59 17.09 13.23 -30.03
N VAL A 60 16.44 13.25 -31.20
CA VAL A 60 15.25 14.10 -31.43
C VAL A 60 14.11 13.75 -30.48
N LEU A 61 13.85 12.45 -30.28
CA LEU A 61 12.80 11.99 -29.36
C LEU A 61 13.11 12.35 -27.89
N ILE A 62 14.38 12.30 -27.48
CA ILE A 62 14.81 12.72 -26.14
C ILE A 62 14.55 14.22 -25.95
N GLN A 63 14.93 15.06 -26.92
CA GLN A 63 14.70 16.51 -26.88
C GLN A 63 13.19 16.83 -26.82
N GLU A 64 12.37 16.17 -27.63
CA GLU A 64 10.91 16.35 -27.55
C GLU A 64 10.33 15.94 -26.18
N ALA A 65 10.85 14.86 -25.59
CA ALA A 65 10.41 14.42 -24.27
C ALA A 65 10.82 15.43 -23.19
N GLU A 66 12.04 15.95 -23.27
CA GLU A 66 12.53 17.00 -22.36
C GLU A 66 11.67 18.26 -22.44
N GLU A 67 11.37 18.76 -23.65
CA GLU A 67 10.50 19.92 -23.84
C GLU A 67 9.11 19.71 -23.23
N LYS A 68 8.51 18.53 -23.43
CA LYS A 68 7.20 18.17 -22.87
C LYS A 68 7.24 18.11 -21.33
N ILE A 69 8.30 17.56 -20.74
CA ILE A 69 8.48 17.47 -19.29
C ILE A 69 8.67 18.87 -18.69
N LEU A 70 9.51 19.72 -19.29
CA LEU A 70 9.71 21.10 -18.86
C LEU A 70 8.42 21.92 -18.97
N HIS A 71 7.65 21.73 -20.05
CA HIS A 71 6.34 22.37 -20.18
C HIS A 71 5.37 21.94 -19.06
N LEU A 72 5.29 20.63 -18.77
CA LEU A 72 4.47 20.12 -17.66
C LEU A 72 4.92 20.71 -16.32
N LEU A 73 6.22 20.77 -16.06
CA LEU A 73 6.78 21.33 -14.83
C LEU A 73 6.42 22.81 -14.69
N GLY A 74 6.51 23.59 -15.77
CA GLY A 74 6.05 24.97 -15.81
C GLY A 74 4.55 25.13 -15.52
N GLN A 75 3.70 24.23 -16.04
CA GLN A 75 2.27 24.20 -15.72
C GLN A 75 2.01 23.89 -14.23
N LEU A 76 2.75 22.92 -13.66
CA LEU A 76 2.65 22.57 -12.24
C LEU A 76 3.10 23.73 -11.34
N ILE A 77 4.18 24.43 -11.68
CA ILE A 77 4.62 25.64 -10.98
C ILE A 77 3.54 26.71 -11.07
N SER A 78 2.97 26.97 -12.24
CA SER A 78 1.89 27.96 -12.40
C SER A 78 0.67 27.62 -11.55
N LEU A 79 0.27 26.34 -11.49
CA LEU A 79 -0.78 25.86 -10.60
C LEU A 79 -0.43 26.12 -9.14
N ARG A 80 0.80 25.78 -8.73
CA ARG A 80 1.30 26.00 -7.37
C ARG A 80 1.29 27.48 -6.99
N THR A 81 1.74 28.37 -7.87
CA THR A 81 1.70 29.81 -7.64
C THR A 81 0.29 30.29 -7.35
N LYS A 82 -0.69 29.88 -8.17
CA LYS A 82 -2.10 30.23 -7.95
C LYS A 82 -2.61 29.71 -6.61
N LEU A 83 -2.29 28.47 -6.25
CA LEU A 83 -2.70 27.88 -4.97
C LEU A 83 -2.06 28.60 -3.76
N LEU A 84 -0.80 29.02 -3.87
CA LEU A 84 -0.13 29.74 -2.79
C LEU A 84 -0.66 31.17 -2.65
N GLN A 85 -1.00 31.84 -3.76
CA GLN A 85 -1.65 33.15 -3.77
C GLN A 85 -3.05 33.11 -3.14
N VAL A 86 -3.85 32.08 -3.46
CA VAL A 86 -5.18 31.89 -2.85
C VAL A 86 -5.11 31.69 -1.33
N ASN A 87 -3.98 31.22 -0.81
CA ASN A 87 -3.76 31.02 0.63
C ASN A 87 -2.96 32.17 1.26
N ASP A 88 -2.77 33.30 0.57
CA ASP A 88 -2.00 34.46 1.03
C ASP A 88 -0.55 34.15 1.44
N LEU A 89 0.02 33.05 0.91
CA LEU A 89 1.39 32.63 1.18
C LEU A 89 2.40 33.26 0.22
N LEU A 90 1.90 33.85 -0.87
CA LEU A 90 2.69 34.54 -1.89
C LEU A 90 1.95 35.79 -2.31
N ALA A 91 2.71 36.89 -2.45
CA ALA A 91 2.15 38.13 -2.97
C ALA A 91 1.57 37.90 -4.38
N PRO A 92 0.48 38.60 -4.76
CA PRO A 92 -0.02 38.62 -6.12
C PRO A 92 1.11 39.10 -7.04
N THR A 93 1.64 38.19 -7.85
CA THR A 93 2.62 38.55 -8.87
C THR A 93 1.88 39.25 -10.00
N ALA A 94 2.33 40.43 -10.42
CA ALA A 94 1.84 41.05 -11.65
C ALA A 94 1.92 40.04 -12.81
N PRO A 95 0.95 40.02 -13.74
CA PRO A 95 0.98 39.09 -14.85
C PRO A 95 2.26 39.32 -15.65
N SER A 96 3.25 38.44 -15.49
CA SER A 96 4.48 38.50 -16.27
C SER A 96 4.11 38.30 -17.74
N ARG A 97 4.19 39.37 -18.53
CA ARG A 97 4.02 39.35 -20.00
C ARG A 97 5.10 38.53 -20.70
N LYS A 98 6.14 38.10 -19.99
CA LYS A 98 7.17 37.20 -20.52
C LYS A 98 6.86 35.79 -20.06
N ARG A 99 6.29 34.98 -20.97
CA ARG A 99 6.46 33.53 -20.91
C ARG A 99 7.97 33.27 -20.87
N ASN A 100 8.51 32.87 -19.71
CA ASN A 100 9.90 32.41 -19.61
C ASN A 100 10.03 31.22 -20.54
N ARG A 101 10.56 31.47 -21.75
CA ARG A 101 10.56 30.51 -22.85
C ARG A 101 11.77 29.57 -22.81
N SER A 102 12.47 29.49 -21.68
CA SER A 102 13.62 28.60 -21.50
C SER A 102 14.06 28.54 -20.03
N ALA A 103 13.15 28.20 -19.11
CA ALA A 103 13.58 27.94 -17.73
C ALA A 103 14.26 26.56 -17.68
N THR A 104 15.51 26.51 -17.21
CA THR A 104 16.29 25.27 -17.12
C THR A 104 15.69 24.35 -16.03
N VAL A 105 16.01 23.06 -16.06
CA VAL A 105 15.65 22.10 -14.99
C VAL A 105 16.04 22.63 -13.61
N SER A 106 17.24 23.22 -13.46
CA SER A 106 17.71 23.81 -12.19
C SER A 106 16.81 24.93 -11.68
N GLU A 107 16.41 25.86 -12.56
CA GLU A 107 15.55 26.99 -12.19
C GLU A 107 14.18 26.51 -11.68
N HIS A 108 13.61 25.50 -12.34
CA HIS A 108 12.37 24.89 -11.87
C HIS A 108 12.54 24.19 -10.51
N TYR A 109 13.66 23.51 -10.28
CA TYR A 109 13.96 22.84 -9.02
C TYR A 109 14.14 23.83 -7.87
N GLU A 110 14.87 24.92 -8.10
CA GLU A 110 15.06 26.01 -7.15
C GLU A 110 13.72 26.68 -6.80
N THR A 111 12.90 26.96 -7.82
CA THR A 111 11.53 27.48 -7.63
C THR A 111 10.68 26.53 -6.78
N CYS A 112 10.71 25.23 -7.08
CA CYS A 112 9.98 24.23 -6.30
C CYS A 112 10.45 24.16 -4.85
N THR A 113 11.76 24.31 -4.62
CA THR A 113 12.38 24.32 -3.28
C THR A 113 11.95 25.57 -2.49
N SER A 114 11.95 26.73 -3.12
CA SER A 114 11.44 27.99 -2.53
C SER A 114 9.95 27.91 -2.18
N PHE A 115 9.14 27.30 -3.04
CA PHE A 115 7.73 27.05 -2.73
C PHE A 115 7.55 26.06 -1.58
N ASN A 116 8.39 25.02 -1.49
CA ASN A 116 8.37 24.09 -0.37
C ASN A 116 8.71 24.77 0.96
N SER A 117 9.75 25.61 1.00
CA SER A 117 10.14 26.33 2.22
C SER A 117 9.05 27.31 2.67
N THR A 118 8.45 28.04 1.72
CA THR A 118 7.33 28.97 1.99
C THR A 118 6.08 28.24 2.49
N TYR A 119 5.75 27.10 1.90
CA TYR A 119 4.54 26.33 2.24
C TYR A 119 4.67 25.52 3.54
N THR A 120 5.89 25.10 3.90
CA THR A 120 6.13 24.18 5.02
C THR A 120 5.55 24.67 6.36
N PRO A 121 5.76 25.93 6.81
CA PRO A 121 5.19 26.43 8.05
C PRO A 121 3.65 26.39 8.06
N TYR A 122 3.04 26.83 6.96
CA TYR A 122 1.58 26.81 6.80
C TYR A 122 1.03 25.38 6.86
N ARG A 123 1.64 24.45 6.12
CA ARG A 123 1.28 23.03 6.13
C ARG A 123 1.34 22.46 7.54
N THR A 124 2.44 22.68 8.26
CA THR A 124 2.64 22.16 9.62
C THR A 124 1.59 22.73 10.58
N ALA A 125 1.30 24.03 10.52
CA ALA A 125 0.29 24.67 11.36
C ALA A 125 -1.13 24.11 11.09
N VAL A 126 -1.49 23.92 9.81
CA VAL A 126 -2.78 23.35 9.42
C VAL A 126 -2.90 21.89 9.85
N LEU A 127 -1.86 21.07 9.64
CA LEU A 127 -1.85 19.66 10.06
C LEU A 127 -1.97 19.54 11.58
N GLU A 128 -1.26 20.37 12.35
CA GLU A 128 -1.34 20.37 13.81
C GLU A 128 -2.74 20.76 14.29
N LYS A 129 -3.35 21.80 13.69
CA LYS A 129 -4.71 22.23 13.99
C LYS A 129 -5.72 21.10 13.80
N TRP A 130 -5.65 20.40 12.67
CA TRP A 130 -6.57 19.29 12.37
C TRP A 130 -6.27 18.04 13.20
N SER A 131 -4.99 17.73 13.44
CA SER A 131 -4.57 16.65 14.34
C SER A 131 -5.19 16.84 15.73
N ARG A 132 -5.06 18.03 16.32
CA ARG A 132 -5.66 18.36 17.62
C ARG A 132 -7.18 18.27 17.58
N LYS A 133 -7.82 18.82 16.55
CA LYS A 133 -9.29 18.78 16.42
C LYS A 133 -9.82 17.34 16.36
N VAL A 134 -9.15 16.45 15.61
CA VAL A 134 -9.53 15.04 15.51
C VAL A 134 -9.28 14.31 16.84
N GLN A 135 -8.14 14.53 17.50
CA GLN A 135 -7.84 13.94 18.81
C GLN A 135 -8.88 14.35 19.86
N SER A 136 -9.27 15.62 19.88
CA SER A 136 -10.31 16.13 20.78
C SER A 136 -11.70 15.57 20.46
N ALA A 137 -12.07 15.47 19.17
CA ALA A 137 -13.37 14.94 18.75
C ALA A 137 -13.53 13.44 19.04
N ASN A 138 -12.44 12.67 18.98
CA ASN A 138 -12.45 11.23 19.22
C ASN A 138 -12.33 10.83 20.71
N GLY A 139 -12.34 11.80 21.65
CA GLY A 139 -12.26 11.52 23.09
C GLY A 139 -10.93 10.88 23.56
N MET A 140 -9.94 10.79 22.67
CA MET A 140 -8.63 10.14 22.94
C MET A 140 -7.82 10.89 24.02
N GLY A 141 -8.07 12.19 24.20
CA GLY A 141 -7.44 13.00 25.25
C GLY A 141 -7.87 12.65 26.69
N VAL A 142 -9.04 12.01 26.88
CA VAL A 142 -9.59 11.70 28.22
C VAL A 142 -9.50 10.21 28.56
N LEU A 143 -9.55 9.32 27.56
CA LEU A 143 -9.48 7.86 27.76
C LEU A 143 -8.11 7.22 27.43
N GLY A 144 -7.20 7.96 26.78
CA GLY A 144 -5.91 7.45 26.31
C GLY A 144 -4.77 7.45 27.32
N ALA A 145 -4.94 8.08 28.49
CA ALA A 145 -3.89 8.19 29.51
C ALA A 145 -3.60 6.87 30.27
N SER A 146 -4.49 5.88 30.19
CA SER A 146 -4.38 4.63 30.98
C SER A 146 -3.65 3.49 30.24
N SER A 147 -3.43 3.58 28.92
CA SER A 147 -2.78 2.51 28.15
C SER A 147 -1.47 2.97 27.53
N LYS A 148 -0.35 2.68 28.20
CA LYS A 148 1.03 2.82 27.67
C LYS A 148 1.26 2.10 26.33
N LYS A 149 0.32 1.26 25.88
CA LYS A 149 0.39 0.51 24.61
C LYS A 149 0.03 1.34 23.36
N PHE A 150 -0.35 2.61 23.53
CA PHE A 150 -0.76 3.50 22.41
C PHE A 150 -0.04 4.86 22.37
N SER A 151 1.07 5.06 23.10
CA SER A 151 1.74 6.38 23.12
C SER A 151 2.22 6.85 21.74
N VAL A 152 2.63 5.92 20.86
CA VAL A 152 3.00 6.19 19.46
C VAL A 152 1.80 6.71 18.63
N LEU A 153 0.57 6.32 18.99
CA LEU A 153 -0.65 6.78 18.30
C LEU A 153 -1.11 8.18 18.78
N ASN A 154 -0.60 8.65 19.93
CA ASN A 154 -0.95 9.94 20.53
C ASN A 154 0.02 11.08 20.12
N GLN A 155 1.01 10.82 19.29
CA GLN A 155 1.87 11.85 18.72
C GLN A 155 1.10 12.69 17.70
N SER A 156 1.50 13.97 17.54
CA SER A 156 0.96 14.78 16.45
C SER A 156 1.42 14.24 15.10
N VAL A 157 0.63 14.46 14.06
CA VAL A 157 0.98 14.07 12.68
C VAL A 157 2.33 14.64 12.26
N SER A 158 2.67 15.85 12.72
CA SER A 158 3.95 16.50 12.45
C SER A 158 5.12 15.75 13.09
N SER A 159 5.01 15.32 14.35
CA SER A 159 6.06 14.53 15.03
C SER A 159 6.25 13.15 14.38
N GLN A 160 5.15 12.50 13.96
CA GLN A 160 5.24 11.23 13.23
C GLN A 160 5.92 11.40 11.87
N LEU A 161 5.69 12.52 11.19
CA LEU A 161 6.37 12.86 9.93
C LEU A 161 7.86 13.09 10.15
N GLU A 162 8.24 13.84 11.19
CA GLU A 162 9.65 14.08 11.53
C GLU A 162 10.38 12.79 11.88
N ASP A 163 9.76 11.91 12.68
CA ASP A 163 10.32 10.60 13.02
C ASP A 163 10.50 9.71 11.78
N LEU A 164 9.54 9.71 10.84
CA LEU A 164 9.62 8.98 9.58
C LEU A 164 10.72 9.55 8.66
N LEU A 165 10.83 10.88 8.60
CA LEU A 165 11.82 11.58 7.79
C LEU A 165 13.22 11.56 8.41
N ARG A 166 13.38 11.05 9.64
CA ARG A 166 14.70 10.93 10.27
C ARG A 166 15.65 9.98 9.53
N ASP A 167 15.09 9.00 8.83
CA ASP A 167 15.84 8.04 7.99
C ASP A 167 15.55 8.29 6.50
N THR A 168 15.82 9.52 6.04
CA THR A 168 15.62 9.90 4.62
C THR A 168 16.42 9.04 3.68
N ASP A 169 17.63 8.65 4.06
CA ASP A 169 18.54 7.91 3.19
C ASP A 169 17.99 6.53 2.85
N ARG A 170 17.42 5.83 3.84
CA ARG A 170 16.72 4.57 3.60
C ARG A 170 15.46 4.76 2.74
N LEU A 171 14.72 5.85 2.92
CA LEU A 171 13.54 6.16 2.09
C LEU A 171 13.95 6.39 0.63
N VAL A 172 15.02 7.14 0.38
CA VAL A 172 15.58 7.38 -0.95
C VAL A 172 16.12 6.08 -1.56
N ALA A 173 16.82 5.25 -0.78
CA ALA A 173 17.30 3.94 -1.24
C ALA A 173 16.12 3.04 -1.67
N ARG A 174 15.02 3.07 -0.91
CA ARG A 174 13.81 2.28 -1.21
C ARG A 174 13.12 2.71 -2.52
N THR A 175 13.23 3.98 -2.92
CA THR A 175 12.71 4.46 -4.21
C THR A 175 13.66 4.20 -5.38
N ARG A 176 14.86 3.66 -5.13
CA ARG A 176 15.86 3.37 -6.17
C ARG A 176 15.96 1.88 -6.51
N VAL A 177 15.08 1.05 -5.94
CA VAL A 177 15.04 -0.39 -6.18
C VAL A 177 14.19 -0.67 -7.42
N ASN A 178 14.74 -1.38 -8.41
CA ASN A 178 13.96 -1.83 -9.56
C ASN A 178 13.07 -3.02 -9.17
N ARG A 179 11.76 -2.80 -9.06
CA ARG A 179 10.77 -3.84 -8.71
C ARG A 179 9.98 -4.35 -9.90
N THR A 180 10.18 -3.75 -11.07
CA THR A 180 9.47 -4.17 -12.27
C THR A 180 9.88 -5.59 -12.66
N ALA A 181 8.88 -6.45 -12.87
CA ALA A 181 9.01 -7.90 -13.00
C ALA A 181 9.81 -8.39 -14.23
N ASN A 182 10.51 -7.51 -14.95
CA ASN A 182 11.48 -7.88 -15.97
C ASN A 182 12.89 -8.11 -15.43
N ALA A 183 13.11 -7.97 -14.11
CA ALA A 183 14.33 -8.47 -13.50
C ALA A 183 14.54 -9.97 -13.79
N ARG A 184 13.48 -10.79 -13.91
CA ARG A 184 13.60 -12.23 -14.28
C ARG A 184 13.98 -12.49 -15.74
N ASN A 185 13.71 -11.56 -16.66
CA ASN A 185 14.12 -11.68 -18.07
C ASN A 185 15.41 -10.89 -18.39
N ILE A 186 15.95 -10.17 -17.40
CA ILE A 186 17.32 -9.61 -17.40
C ILE A 186 18.14 -10.31 -16.29
N THR A 187 17.87 -11.60 -16.04
CA THR A 187 18.81 -12.51 -15.36
C THR A 187 19.07 -13.74 -16.22
N LEU A 188 19.37 -13.52 -17.51
CA LEU A 188 19.97 -14.54 -18.37
C LEU A 188 21.51 -14.53 -18.31
N SER A 189 22.10 -13.92 -17.27
CA SER A 189 23.55 -13.94 -17.07
C SER A 189 24.04 -13.79 -15.62
N SER A 190 23.22 -14.10 -14.61
CA SER A 190 23.74 -14.24 -13.24
C SER A 190 22.94 -15.24 -12.41
N THR A 191 23.43 -16.47 -12.43
CA THR A 191 23.23 -17.45 -11.36
C THR A 191 23.57 -16.82 -9.99
N ILE A 192 22.58 -16.69 -9.13
CA ILE A 192 22.70 -16.36 -7.70
C ILE A 192 21.78 -17.40 -7.03
N ASN A 193 22.23 -18.55 -6.50
CA ASN A 193 23.14 -18.76 -5.38
C ASN A 193 22.92 -17.72 -4.27
N GLU A 194 21.96 -18.00 -3.38
CA GLU A 194 21.52 -17.20 -2.23
C GLU A 194 22.58 -16.99 -1.12
N ASP A 195 23.87 -17.21 -1.37
CA ASP A 195 24.92 -17.13 -0.35
C ASP A 195 26.07 -16.19 -0.74
N ARG A 196 25.78 -14.91 -0.98
CA ARG A 196 26.85 -13.88 -0.97
C ARG A 196 26.50 -12.68 -0.10
N VAL A 197 27.06 -12.78 1.10
CA VAL A 197 27.45 -11.73 2.04
C VAL A 197 28.31 -10.68 1.33
N ASP A 198 28.09 -9.40 1.66
CA ASP A 198 28.93 -8.22 1.47
C ASP A 198 30.02 -8.27 0.37
N ASP A 199 29.75 -7.61 -0.75
CA ASP A 199 30.82 -7.11 -1.64
C ASP A 199 30.54 -5.62 -1.95
N PRO A 200 31.29 -4.66 -1.37
CA PRO A 200 30.98 -3.22 -1.44
C PRO A 200 31.56 -2.52 -2.68
N ALA A 201 31.92 -3.26 -3.73
CA ALA A 201 32.73 -2.76 -4.85
C ALA A 201 32.08 -2.91 -6.25
N MET A 202 30.76 -3.09 -6.33
CA MET A 202 30.04 -2.97 -7.61
C MET A 202 29.39 -1.60 -7.67
N ASP A 203 29.96 -0.73 -8.49
CA ASP A 203 29.55 0.65 -8.72
C ASP A 203 28.01 0.80 -8.80
N ASN A 204 27.44 1.32 -7.72
CA ASN A 204 26.00 1.47 -7.50
C ASN A 204 25.44 2.74 -8.19
N SER A 205 26.24 3.40 -9.03
CA SER A 205 25.87 4.64 -9.73
C SER A 205 24.63 4.49 -10.61
N GLY A 206 24.36 3.30 -11.16
CA GLY A 206 23.18 3.03 -11.98
C GLY A 206 21.86 2.82 -11.20
N ALA A 207 21.92 2.31 -9.96
CA ALA A 207 20.75 2.28 -9.07
C ALA A 207 20.34 3.71 -8.65
N SER A 208 21.28 4.66 -8.68
CA SER A 208 21.07 6.06 -8.30
C SER A 208 20.05 6.79 -9.19
N LEU A 209 19.91 6.40 -10.46
CA LEU A 209 19.04 7.10 -11.43
C LEU A 209 17.60 6.57 -11.51
N ILE A 210 17.31 5.40 -10.93
CA ILE A 210 15.96 4.81 -10.95
C ILE A 210 15.07 5.52 -9.91
N TYR A 211 13.83 5.82 -10.29
CA TYR A 211 12.82 6.30 -9.35
C TYR A 211 11.57 5.40 -9.39
N ASP A 212 11.25 4.78 -8.26
CA ASP A 212 10.14 3.87 -8.05
C ASP A 212 9.40 4.20 -6.74
N ASP A 213 8.25 4.84 -6.87
CA ASP A 213 7.32 5.15 -5.78
C ASP A 213 6.13 4.17 -5.75
N THR A 214 6.26 2.95 -6.29
CA THR A 214 5.17 1.96 -6.40
C THR A 214 4.43 1.74 -5.09
N ASP A 215 5.11 1.71 -3.95
CA ASP A 215 4.46 1.56 -2.63
C ASP A 215 3.48 2.70 -2.34
N PHE A 216 3.88 3.92 -2.64
CA PHE A 216 3.05 5.11 -2.45
C PHE A 216 1.90 5.14 -3.47
N TYR A 217 2.20 4.83 -4.73
CA TYR A 217 1.20 4.73 -5.79
C TYR A 217 0.10 3.70 -5.46
N GLN A 218 0.46 2.52 -4.94
CA GLN A 218 -0.49 1.49 -4.52
C GLN A 218 -1.39 1.97 -3.36
N ILE A 219 -0.84 2.74 -2.42
CA ILE A 219 -1.64 3.34 -1.34
C ILE A 219 -2.68 4.30 -1.91
N LEU A 220 -2.28 5.16 -2.86
CA LEU A 220 -3.20 6.11 -3.50
C LEU A 220 -4.31 5.42 -4.30
N LEU A 221 -3.96 4.38 -5.08
CA LEU A 221 -4.95 3.60 -5.83
C LEU A 221 -5.96 2.92 -4.92
N LYS A 222 -5.47 2.35 -3.82
CA LYS A 222 -6.34 1.71 -2.83
C LYS A 222 -7.30 2.71 -2.21
N ASP A 223 -6.83 3.88 -1.80
CA ASP A 223 -7.67 4.94 -1.25
C ASP A 223 -8.73 5.41 -2.26
N LEU A 224 -8.38 5.52 -3.55
CA LEU A 224 -9.34 5.82 -4.62
C LEU A 224 -10.42 4.72 -4.76
N VAL A 225 -10.02 3.45 -4.74
CA VAL A 225 -10.96 2.32 -4.82
C VAL A 225 -11.86 2.28 -3.60
N ASP A 226 -11.29 2.42 -2.39
CA ASP A 226 -12.04 2.41 -1.14
C ASP A 226 -13.07 3.56 -1.11
N LYS A 227 -12.72 4.76 -1.61
CA LYS A 227 -13.64 5.90 -1.75
C LYS A 227 -14.77 5.65 -2.75
N ASN A 228 -14.46 5.07 -3.91
CA ASN A 228 -15.47 4.74 -4.93
C ASN A 228 -16.44 3.65 -4.45
N ILE A 229 -15.94 2.62 -3.75
CA ILE A 229 -16.78 1.60 -3.13
C ILE A 229 -17.66 2.23 -2.05
N ALA A 230 -17.07 3.05 -1.17
CA ALA A 230 -17.84 3.75 -0.14
C ALA A 230 -18.93 4.63 -0.74
N ALA A 231 -18.66 5.34 -1.85
CA ALA A 231 -19.63 6.17 -2.54
C ALA A 231 -20.76 5.37 -3.22
N ALA A 232 -20.46 4.19 -3.75
CA ALA A 232 -21.45 3.26 -4.29
C ALA A 232 -22.34 2.63 -3.20
N ASP A 233 -21.80 2.51 -1.98
CA ASP A 233 -22.44 1.88 -0.82
C ASP A 233 -23.10 2.91 0.14
N LEU A 234 -23.34 4.15 -0.32
CA LEU A 234 -23.93 5.25 0.48
C LEU A 234 -25.45 5.12 0.73
N GLY A 235 -25.82 3.96 1.26
CA GLY A 235 -26.78 3.84 2.35
C GLY A 235 -26.08 3.78 3.73
N GLY A 236 -25.10 4.65 4.02
CA GLY A 236 -24.59 4.75 5.40
C GLY A 236 -23.14 5.21 5.54
N VAL A 237 -22.97 6.39 6.14
CA VAL A 237 -21.68 6.93 6.58
C VAL A 237 -21.03 6.02 7.62
N LYS A 238 -19.88 5.42 7.32
CA LYS A 238 -18.87 5.02 8.33
C LYS A 238 -17.45 5.27 7.81
N TRP A 239 -16.85 6.36 8.28
CA TRP A 239 -15.41 6.54 8.25
C TRP A 239 -14.77 5.55 9.22
N THR A 240 -14.38 4.37 8.73
CA THR A 240 -13.41 3.54 9.42
C THR A 240 -12.27 3.25 8.46
N VAL A 241 -11.13 3.89 8.70
CA VAL A 241 -9.82 3.48 8.17
C VAL A 241 -9.52 2.10 8.76
N SER A 242 -10.14 1.08 8.20
CA SER A 242 -9.69 -0.28 8.36
C SER A 242 -8.67 -0.49 7.26
N LYS A 243 -7.39 -0.28 7.59
CA LYS A 243 -6.34 -1.04 6.90
C LYS A 243 -6.86 -2.48 6.86
N PRO A 244 -7.04 -3.15 5.70
CA PRO A 244 -7.17 -4.58 5.70
C PRO A 244 -5.92 -5.07 6.39
N LYS A 245 -6.07 -5.43 7.66
CA LYS A 245 -5.20 -6.41 8.27
C LYS A 245 -5.36 -7.57 7.30
N THR A 246 -4.37 -7.77 6.43
CA THR A 246 -4.02 -9.11 6.04
C THR A 246 -3.77 -9.81 7.36
N LYS A 247 -4.86 -10.30 7.98
CA LYS A 247 -4.78 -11.28 9.04
C LYS A 247 -3.94 -12.34 8.36
N ARG A 248 -2.66 -12.43 8.73
CA ARG A 248 -1.90 -13.64 8.43
C ARG A 248 -2.85 -14.74 8.87
N PRO A 249 -3.31 -15.61 7.95
CA PRO A 249 -4.24 -16.66 8.34
C PRO A 249 -3.63 -17.30 9.57
N ASN A 250 -4.42 -17.45 10.64
CA ASN A 250 -3.94 -18.01 11.90
C ASN A 250 -3.29 -19.36 11.57
N LEU A 251 -1.97 -19.33 11.38
CA LEU A 251 -1.24 -20.46 10.85
C LEU A 251 -1.08 -21.36 12.05
N ASP A 252 -1.80 -22.47 12.06
CA ASP A 252 -1.74 -23.45 13.14
C ASP A 252 -0.31 -24.02 13.19
N VAL A 253 0.53 -23.42 14.02
CA VAL A 253 1.97 -23.74 14.14
C VAL A 253 2.17 -25.17 14.67
N LYS A 254 1.15 -25.77 15.32
CA LYS A 254 1.18 -27.19 15.70
C LYS A 254 0.86 -28.12 14.53
N ALA A 255 0.15 -27.64 13.51
CA ALA A 255 -0.20 -28.42 12.33
C ALA A 255 0.98 -28.60 11.35
N SER A 256 1.93 -27.67 11.30
CA SER A 256 3.04 -27.71 10.32
C SER A 256 4.04 -28.86 10.57
N LYS A 257 4.02 -29.48 11.75
CA LYS A 257 4.94 -30.57 12.13
C LYS A 257 4.22 -31.80 12.71
N GLY A 258 2.95 -32.00 12.33
CA GLY A 258 2.21 -33.23 12.65
C GLY A 258 1.77 -33.40 14.12
N ARG A 259 1.84 -32.34 14.95
CA ARG A 259 1.47 -32.40 16.38
C ARG A 259 -0.05 -32.29 16.64
N LYS A 260 -0.84 -32.28 15.57
CA LYS A 260 -2.31 -32.21 15.60
C LYS A 260 -2.86 -33.20 14.57
N LEU A 261 -3.74 -34.08 15.00
CA LEU A 261 -4.44 -35.03 14.14
C LEU A 261 -5.32 -34.25 13.16
N ARG A 262 -5.17 -34.53 11.86
CA ARG A 262 -6.02 -34.00 10.79
C ARG A 262 -6.62 -35.16 10.04
N TYR A 263 -7.95 -35.16 9.95
CA TYR A 263 -8.71 -36.11 9.15
C TYR A 263 -8.68 -35.66 7.68
N HIS A 264 -7.54 -35.89 7.03
CA HIS A 264 -7.38 -35.66 5.59
C HIS A 264 -7.00 -36.97 4.92
N VAL A 265 -7.68 -37.29 3.82
CA VAL A 265 -7.39 -38.49 3.03
C VAL A 265 -6.05 -38.30 2.34
N GLN A 266 -5.11 -39.21 2.61
CA GLN A 266 -3.79 -39.19 1.98
C GLN A 266 -3.80 -40.11 0.75
N GLU A 267 -3.79 -39.52 -0.44
CA GLU A 267 -3.92 -40.23 -1.71
C GLU A 267 -2.87 -41.35 -1.91
N LYS A 268 -1.64 -41.14 -1.46
CA LYS A 268 -0.55 -42.12 -1.60
C LYS A 268 -0.71 -43.39 -0.76
N VAL A 269 -1.44 -43.32 0.34
CA VAL A 269 -1.72 -44.49 1.21
C VAL A 269 -3.17 -44.97 1.07
N GLN A 270 -3.95 -44.31 0.22
CA GLN A 270 -5.24 -44.81 -0.19
C GLN A 270 -5.04 -46.13 -0.94
N ASN A 271 -5.80 -47.16 -0.56
CA ASN A 271 -5.68 -48.51 -1.10
C ASN A 271 -4.31 -49.19 -0.88
N PHE A 272 -3.53 -48.77 0.13
CA PHE A 272 -2.21 -49.36 0.40
C PHE A 272 -2.26 -50.87 0.69
N MET A 273 -3.31 -51.33 1.38
CA MET A 273 -3.49 -52.74 1.70
C MET A 273 -4.98 -53.07 1.72
N PRO A 274 -5.42 -54.16 1.07
CA PRO A 274 -6.78 -54.66 1.22
C PRO A 274 -6.99 -55.22 2.64
N PRO A 275 -8.21 -55.18 3.19
CA PRO A 275 -8.50 -55.80 4.48
C PRO A 275 -8.25 -57.32 4.37
N ILE A 276 -7.28 -57.82 5.13
CA ILE A 276 -7.01 -59.25 5.25
C ILE A 276 -7.67 -59.72 6.54
N PRO A 277 -8.71 -60.57 6.49
CA PRO A 277 -9.28 -61.14 7.70
C PRO A 277 -8.23 -62.04 8.36
N THR A 278 -7.75 -61.64 9.53
CA THR A 278 -6.83 -62.43 10.38
C THR A 278 -7.56 -63.11 11.54
N THR A 279 -8.87 -62.89 11.66
CA THR A 279 -9.70 -63.46 12.71
C THR A 279 -9.85 -64.96 12.49
N THR A 280 -9.55 -65.73 13.53
CA THR A 280 -9.75 -67.19 13.56
C THR A 280 -11.05 -67.56 14.25
N TRP A 281 -11.59 -66.67 15.07
CA TRP A 281 -12.84 -66.86 15.81
C TRP A 281 -14.01 -66.31 15.00
N ASN A 282 -15.16 -66.94 15.15
CA ASN A 282 -16.41 -66.44 14.58
C ASN A 282 -16.93 -65.25 15.38
N ASP A 283 -17.71 -64.37 14.75
CA ASP A 283 -18.26 -63.17 15.39
C ASP A 283 -19.09 -63.54 16.64
N GLU A 284 -19.86 -64.63 16.60
CA GLU A 284 -20.61 -65.16 17.75
C GLU A 284 -19.72 -65.50 18.96
N GLN A 285 -18.53 -66.06 18.72
CA GLN A 285 -17.59 -66.42 19.79
C GLN A 285 -16.94 -65.16 20.39
N ILE A 286 -16.74 -64.14 19.56
CA ILE A 286 -16.19 -62.85 19.96
C ILE A 286 -17.24 -62.11 20.81
N ASP A 287 -18.49 -62.09 20.37
CA ASP A 287 -19.60 -61.45 21.08
C ASP A 287 -19.92 -62.16 22.40
N ASP A 288 -19.86 -63.49 22.45
CA ASP A 288 -19.98 -64.26 23.69
C ASP A 288 -18.83 -63.96 24.67
N LEU A 289 -17.59 -63.83 24.17
CA LEU A 289 -16.45 -63.44 24.99
C LEU A 289 -16.65 -62.04 25.58
N PHE A 290 -17.02 -61.05 24.74
CA PHE A 290 -17.15 -59.66 25.17
C PHE A 290 -18.40 -59.39 26.00
N SER A 291 -19.49 -60.13 25.79
CA SER A 291 -20.66 -60.11 26.67
C SER A 291 -20.39 -60.79 28.00
N GLY A 292 -19.52 -61.81 28.04
CA GLY A 292 -19.06 -62.44 29.28
C GLY A 292 -17.97 -61.67 30.02
N LEU A 293 -17.34 -60.68 29.38
CA LEU A 293 -16.24 -59.91 29.94
C LEU A 293 -16.75 -59.08 31.12
N PHE A 294 -16.19 -59.30 32.31
CA PHE A 294 -16.63 -58.70 33.58
C PHE A 294 -17.98 -59.18 34.13
N GLY A 295 -18.52 -60.29 33.62
CA GLY A 295 -19.52 -61.09 34.33
C GLY A 295 -20.99 -60.67 34.19
N GLN A 296 -21.38 -59.99 33.11
CA GLN A 296 -22.78 -59.67 32.85
C GLN A 296 -23.24 -60.23 31.50
N LYS A 297 -23.83 -61.44 31.49
CA LYS A 297 -24.62 -61.89 30.34
C LYS A 297 -25.77 -60.89 30.12
N VAL A 298 -25.71 -60.13 29.03
CA VAL A 298 -26.82 -59.30 28.57
C VAL A 298 -27.93 -60.26 28.13
N MET A 299 -29.03 -60.32 28.90
CA MET A 299 -30.26 -60.98 28.46
C MET A 299 -30.85 -60.11 27.34
N ASP A 300 -30.97 -60.64 26.13
CA ASP A 300 -31.64 -59.97 25.02
C ASP A 300 -33.09 -59.65 25.40
N VAL A 301 -33.36 -58.37 25.67
CA VAL A 301 -34.72 -57.83 25.68
C VAL A 301 -34.99 -57.31 24.28
N VAL A 302 -35.33 -58.23 23.37
CA VAL A 302 -36.00 -57.87 22.12
C VAL A 302 -37.37 -57.31 22.50
N LYS A 303 -37.49 -55.98 22.51
CA LYS A 303 -38.81 -55.33 22.50
C LYS A 303 -39.28 -55.28 21.06
N ASP A 304 -40.24 -56.15 20.77
CA ASP A 304 -41.15 -56.03 19.63
C ASP A 304 -41.71 -54.61 19.58
N ASN A 305 -41.46 -53.91 18.48
CA ASN A 305 -42.19 -52.73 18.06
C ASN A 305 -42.54 -52.91 16.58
N GLU A 306 -43.55 -53.74 16.33
CA GLU A 306 -44.34 -53.73 15.09
C GLU A 306 -45.80 -53.44 15.43
N GLU A 307 -46.23 -52.20 15.20
CA GLU A 307 -47.60 -51.74 14.90
C GLU A 307 -47.41 -50.34 14.25
N VAL A 308 -47.79 -49.98 13.02
CA VAL A 308 -48.61 -50.53 11.92
C VAL A 308 -47.98 -50.03 10.60
#